data_AF-A0A2W5P4D1-F1
#
_entry.id   AF-A0A2W5P4D1-F1
#
_cell.length_a   1.000
_cell.length_b   1.000
_cell.length_c   1.000
_cell.angle_alpha   90.00
_cell.angle_beta   90.00
_cell.angle_gamma   90.00
#
_symmetry.space_group_name_H-M   'P 1'
#
loop_
_entity.id
_entity.type
_entity.pdbx_description
1 polymer ?
#
loop_
_entity_poly.entity_id
_entity_poly.type
_entity_poly.pdbx_seq_one_letter_code
_entity_poly.pdbx_strand_id
1 'polypeptide(L)'
;MGSNSVAPRVRVVAVDCFESPYRLRLPFRFGAVTITEGRQAVVRVRVRFEDGREAQGYAADALAAKWFDKSPELSDAQNLDQLRAALANA
;
A
#
# COMPACT_ATOMS: atom_id res chain seq x y z
N MET A 1 15.16 -25.90 25.09
CA MET A 1 13.70 -26.04 25.15
C MET A 1 13.10 -24.81 24.46
N GLY A 2 12.77 -24.89 23.18
CA GLY A 2 12.19 -23.75 22.45
C GLY A 2 10.75 -23.54 22.90
N SER A 3 10.40 -22.36 23.41
CA SER A 3 9.03 -22.04 23.76
C SER A 3 8.20 -22.03 22.47
N ASN A 4 7.28 -22.98 22.34
CA ASN A 4 6.30 -22.99 21.26
C ASN A 4 5.28 -21.88 21.55
N SER A 5 5.59 -20.65 21.14
CA SER A 5 4.68 -19.52 21.33
C SER A 5 3.54 -19.65 20.32
N VAL A 6 2.31 -19.78 20.82
CA VAL A 6 1.12 -19.73 19.98
C VAL A 6 1.00 -18.32 19.40
N ALA A 7 0.84 -18.21 18.08
CA ALA A 7 0.63 -16.92 17.44
C ALA A 7 -0.64 -16.26 18.00
N PRO A 8 -0.62 -14.96 18.32
CA PRO A 8 -1.77 -14.27 18.89
C PRO A 8 -2.93 -14.24 17.90
N ARG A 9 -4.14 -14.55 18.39
CA ARG A 9 -5.37 -14.37 17.62
C ARG A 9 -5.75 -12.90 17.64
N VAL A 10 -6.04 -12.36 16.47
CA VAL A 10 -6.44 -10.97 16.29
C VAL A 10 -7.67 -10.88 15.39
N ARG A 11 -8.50 -9.86 15.64
CA ARG A 11 -9.61 -9.46 14.77
C ARG A 11 -9.30 -8.10 14.17
N VAL A 12 -9.40 -7.96 12.85
CA VAL A 12 -9.36 -6.66 12.19
C VAL A 12 -10.63 -5.89 12.57
N VAL A 13 -10.46 -4.69 13.11
CA VAL A 13 -11.58 -3.83 13.54
C VAL A 13 -11.77 -2.62 12.65
N ALA A 14 -10.72 -2.20 11.94
CA ALA A 14 -10.81 -1.16 10.92
C ALA A 14 -9.65 -1.27 9.94
N VAL A 15 -9.92 -0.88 8.70
CA VAL A 15 -8.95 -0.64 7.63
C VAL A 15 -9.23 0.76 7.10
N ASP A 16 -8.27 1.66 7.22
CA ASP A 16 -8.36 3.01 6.69
C ASP A 16 -7.34 3.17 5.56
N CYS A 17 -7.79 3.61 4.38
CA CYS A 17 -6.95 3.84 3.21
C CYS A 17 -6.75 5.34 2.96
N PHE A 18 -5.50 5.74 2.69
CA PHE A 18 -5.11 7.11 2.42
C PHE A 18 -4.20 7.18 1.20
N GLU A 19 -4.06 8.37 0.63
CA GLU A 19 -3.03 8.68 -0.36
C GLU A 19 -2.13 9.80 0.14
N SER A 20 -0.83 9.69 -0.13
CA SER A 20 0.15 10.72 0.19
C SER A 20 1.08 10.96 -1.00
N PRO A 21 1.34 12.22 -1.40
CA PRO A 21 2.34 12.51 -2.41
C PRO A 21 3.75 12.27 -1.85
N TYR A 22 4.68 11.86 -2.70
CA TYR A 22 6.10 11.76 -2.35
C TYR A 22 6.99 12.34 -3.45
N ARG A 23 8.21 12.71 -3.07
CA ARG A 23 9.31 13.05 -3.98
C ARG A 23 10.49 12.14 -3.73
N LEU A 24 11.09 11.64 -4.81
CA LEU A 24 12.28 10.82 -4.73
C LEU A 24 13.51 11.71 -4.59
N ARG A 25 14.49 11.25 -3.80
CA ARG A 25 15.78 11.94 -3.64
C ARG A 25 16.56 12.04 -4.95
N LEU A 26 16.39 11.05 -5.85
CA LEU A 26 17.03 10.97 -7.16
C LEU A 26 16.00 10.47 -8.19
N PRO A 27 16.12 10.84 -9.48
CA PRO A 27 15.28 10.26 -10.53
C PRO A 27 15.43 8.74 -10.57
N PHE A 28 14.31 8.04 -10.59
CA PHE A 28 14.26 6.58 -10.69
C PHE A 28 13.73 6.17 -12.06
N ARG A 29 14.56 5.48 -12.84
CA ARG A 29 14.17 5.00 -14.17
C ARG A 29 13.81 3.52 -14.11
N PHE A 30 12.64 3.17 -14.62
CA PHE A 30 12.18 1.80 -14.77
C PHE A 30 11.55 1.62 -16.16
N GLY A 31 12.16 0.80 -17.00
CA GLY A 31 11.74 0.63 -18.38
C GLY A 31 11.79 1.95 -19.17
N ALA A 32 10.64 2.33 -19.75
CA ALA A 32 10.50 3.53 -20.58
C ALA A 32 10.20 4.82 -19.78
N VAL A 33 10.03 4.74 -18.46
CA VAL A 33 9.68 5.91 -17.63
C VAL A 33 10.79 6.26 -16.64
N THR A 34 10.92 7.55 -16.36
CA THR A 34 11.72 8.09 -15.25
C THR A 34 10.79 8.87 -14.35
N ILE A 35 10.72 8.50 -13.07
CA ILE A 35 9.90 9.18 -12.06
C ILE A 35 10.79 9.98 -11.09
N THR A 36 10.31 11.15 -10.70
CA THR A 36 10.93 12.01 -9.67
C THR A 36 9.98 12.24 -8.50
N GLU A 37 8.69 12.02 -8.71
CA GLU A 37 7.62 12.15 -7.71
C GLU A 37 6.48 11.17 -8.03
N GLY A 38 5.55 11.02 -7.09
CA GLY A 38 4.40 10.13 -7.24
C GLY A 38 3.43 10.20 -6.07
N ARG A 39 2.51 9.24 -6.03
CA ARG A 39 1.59 9.03 -4.90
C ARG A 39 1.79 7.64 -4.35
N GLN A 40 1.74 7.50 -3.03
CA GLN A 40 1.68 6.20 -2.37
C GLN A 40 0.29 6.01 -1.75
N ALA A 41 -0.18 4.77 -1.78
CA ALA A 41 -1.27 4.34 -0.93
C ALA A 41 -0.72 4.02 0.46
N VAL A 42 -1.41 4.46 1.50
CA VAL A 42 -1.09 4.16 2.89
C VAL A 42 -2.31 3.47 3.50
N VAL A 43 -2.12 2.29 4.06
CA VAL A 43 -3.16 1.54 4.75
C VAL A 43 -2.85 1.52 6.24
N ARG A 44 -3.80 1.98 7.06
CA ARG A 44 -3.78 1.81 8.51
C ARG A 44 -4.72 0.67 8.88
N VAL A 45 -4.18 -0.35 9.54
CA VAL A 45 -4.99 -1.45 10.08
C VAL A 45 -5.02 -1.35 11.59
N ARG A 46 -6.23 -1.41 12.15
CA ARG A 46 -6.43 -1.58 13.60
C ARG A 46 -6.89 -3.01 13.88
N VAL A 47 -6.25 -3.64 14.86
CA VAL A 47 -6.58 -4.99 15.32
C VAL A 47 -6.91 -4.99 16.80
N ARG A 48 -7.78 -5.92 17.21
CA ARG A 48 -8.08 -6.23 18.62
C ARG A 48 -7.65 -7.66 18.94
N PHE A 49 -6.99 -7.84 20.08
CA PHE A 49 -6.57 -9.13 20.62
C PHE A 49 -7.68 -9.75 21.49
N GLU A 50 -7.60 -11.06 21.76
CA GLU A 50 -8.56 -11.76 22.62
C GLU A 50 -8.59 -11.24 24.07
N ASP A 51 -7.46 -10.70 24.54
CA ASP A 51 -7.34 -10.07 25.87
C ASP A 51 -7.90 -8.64 25.93
N GLY A 52 -8.50 -8.16 24.84
CA GLY A 52 -9.12 -6.84 24.75
C GLY A 52 -8.18 -5.71 24.37
N ARG A 53 -6.86 -5.94 24.29
CA ARG A 53 -5.91 -4.91 23.81
C ARG A 53 -6.16 -4.58 22.34
N GLU A 54 -5.76 -3.39 21.93
CA GLU A 54 -5.75 -2.96 20.54
C GLU A 54 -4.35 -2.54 20.09
N ALA A 55 -4.07 -2.74 18.81
CA ALA A 55 -2.88 -2.23 18.16
C ALA A 55 -3.22 -1.65 16.79
N GLN A 56 -2.39 -0.73 16.33
CA GLN A 56 -2.48 -0.17 14.98
C GLN A 56 -1.15 -0.35 14.25
N GLY A 57 -1.23 -0.69 12.97
CA GLY A 57 -0.09 -0.81 12.08
C GLY A 57 -0.34 -0.04 10.79
N TYR A 58 0.74 0.26 10.07
CA TYR A 58 0.71 0.95 8.79
C TYR A 58 1.51 0.17 7.75
N ALA A 59 1.01 0.16 6.53
CA ALA A 59 1.74 -0.26 5.33
C ALA A 59 1.60 0.84 4.28
N ALA A 60 2.60 1.00 3.42
CA ALA A 60 2.55 1.94 2.31
C ALA A 60 3.22 1.36 1.08
N ASP A 61 2.66 1.64 -0.10
CA ASP A 61 3.25 1.25 -1.38
C ASP A 61 3.01 2.31 -2.45
N ALA A 62 3.92 2.43 -3.40
CA ALA A 62 3.88 3.41 -4.47
C ALA A 62 2.84 3.04 -5.54
N LEU A 63 1.98 3.99 -5.88
CA LEU A 63 1.02 3.86 -6.98
C LEU A 63 1.67 4.27 -8.31
N ALA A 64 2.60 3.45 -8.79
CA ALA A 64 3.38 3.73 -9.99
C ALA A 64 2.69 3.19 -11.25
N ALA A 65 2.17 4.11 -12.05
CA ALA A 65 1.35 3.86 -13.23
C ALA A 65 1.87 2.77 -14.19
N LYS A 66 3.18 2.66 -14.44
CA LYS A 66 3.72 1.76 -15.48
C LYS A 66 4.39 0.48 -14.95
N TRP A 67 4.22 0.15 -13.67
CA TRP A 67 4.74 -1.10 -13.12
C TRP A 67 3.89 -2.31 -13.52
N PHE A 68 2.57 -2.16 -13.46
CA PHE A 68 1.62 -3.26 -13.71
C PHE A 68 1.15 -3.31 -15.16
N ASP A 69 0.56 -2.24 -15.69
CA ASP A 69 0.14 -2.15 -17.09
C ASP A 69 1.03 -1.17 -17.87
N LYS A 70 1.73 -1.71 -18.87
CA LYS A 70 2.69 -0.98 -19.71
C LYS A 70 2.10 -0.58 -21.06
N SER A 71 0.80 -0.77 -21.28
CA SER A 71 0.15 -0.36 -22.51
C SER A 71 0.44 1.11 -22.82
N PRO A 72 0.86 1.43 -24.05
CA PRO A 72 1.05 2.82 -24.49
C PRO A 72 -0.29 3.56 -24.64
N GLU A 73 -1.41 2.83 -24.70
CA GLU A 73 -2.75 3.41 -24.85
C GLU A 73 -3.31 3.98 -23.54
N LEU A 74 -2.72 3.60 -22.39
CA LEU A 74 -3.14 4.10 -21.09
C LEU A 74 -2.26 5.28 -20.67
N SER A 75 -2.90 6.36 -20.23
CA SER A 75 -2.23 7.45 -19.53
C SER A 75 -1.79 7.02 -18.12
N ASP A 76 -0.84 7.75 -17.54
CA ASP A 76 -0.39 7.48 -16.17
C ASP A 76 -1.52 7.66 -15.14
N ALA A 77 -2.44 8.60 -15.38
CA ALA A 77 -3.61 8.82 -14.53
C ALA A 77 -4.58 7.62 -14.56
N GLN A 78 -4.85 7.07 -15.74
CA GLN A 78 -5.72 5.88 -15.85
C GLN A 78 -5.11 4.66 -15.15
N ASN A 79 -3.80 4.47 -15.27
CA ASN A 79 -3.11 3.40 -14.56
C ASN A 79 -3.12 3.62 -13.03
N LEU A 80 -2.97 4.86 -12.56
CA LEU A 80 -3.14 5.19 -11.15
C LEU A 80 -4.54 4.80 -10.65
N ASP A 81 -5.59 5.08 -11.44
CA ASP A 81 -6.96 4.72 -11.10
C ASP A 81 -7.19 3.19 -11.07
N GLN A 82 -6.54 2.43 -11.96
CA GLN A 82 -6.55 0.97 -11.88
C GLN A 82 -5.94 0.46 -10.56
N LEU A 83 -4.84 1.06 -10.11
CA LEU A 83 -4.20 0.67 -8.84
C LEU A 83 -5.06 1.06 -7.62
N ARG A 84 -5.76 2.19 -7.69
CA ARG A 84 -6.75 2.56 -6.66
C ARG A 84 -7.89 1.55 -6.55
N ALA A 85 -8.34 1.00 -7.68
CA ALA A 85 -9.39 -0.01 -7.68
C ALA A 85 -8.99 -1.28 -6.90
N ALA A 86 -7.70 -1.61 -6.83
CA ALA A 86 -7.22 -2.74 -6.00
C ALA A 86 -7.43 -2.52 -4.49
N LEU A 87 -7.52 -1.26 -4.05
CA LEU A 87 -7.73 -0.89 -2.65
C LEU A 87 -9.22 -0.72 -2.29
N ALA A 88 -10.11 -0.68 -3.30
CA ALA A 88 -11.54 -0.40 -3.09
C ALA A 88 -12.29 -1.54 -2.38
N ASN A 89 -11.71 -2.73 -2.29
CA ASN A 89 -12.29 -3.90 -1.63
C ASN A 89 -11.63 -4.22 -0.26
N ALA A 90 -10.84 -3.29 0.28
CA ALA A 90 -10.14 -3.44 1.55
C ALA A 90 -11.08 -3.32 2.78
#